data_AF-A0A0A0AD64-F1
#
_entry.id   AF-A0A0A0AD64-F1
#
_cell.length_a   1.000
_cell.length_b   1.000
_cell.length_c   1.000
_cell.angle_alpha   90.00
_cell.angle_beta   90.00
_cell.angle_gamma   90.00
#
_symmetry.space_group_name_H-M   'P 1'
#
loop_
_entity.id
_entity.type
_entity.pdbx_description
1 polymer ?
#
loop_
_entity_poly.entity_id
_entity_poly.type
_entity_poly.pdbx_seq_one_letter_code
_entity_poly.pdbx_strand_id
1 'polypeptide(L)'
;CVWVCMGLHGCVWVCMGLHGCVWVCMGLHGCVWVCMGLHGCVWVCMGLHGCVWVCMGLHGCVWVCMGLHGCVWVCMGLHGCVWVCMGLHGCVWVCMGLHGCVWVCMGLHGCVWVCMGLHGCVWVCMGLHGCVWVCMGLHGCVWVCMGLHGCVWVCMGLHGCVWVCMGLHGCVWVCMGLHGCVWVCMGLHGCVWVCMGLHGCVWVCMGLHGC
;
A
#
# COMPACT_ATOMS: atom_id res chain seq x y z
N CYS A 1 -24.62 6.26 -6.47
CA CYS A 1 -24.87 7.45 -5.60
C CYS A 1 -23.63 8.33 -5.54
N VAL A 2 -23.77 9.65 -5.41
CA VAL A 2 -22.62 10.55 -5.19
C VAL A 2 -22.81 11.26 -3.87
N TRP A 3 -21.78 11.23 -3.03
CA TRP A 3 -21.76 11.86 -1.72
C TRP A 3 -20.64 12.89 -1.71
N VAL A 4 -20.96 14.11 -1.28
CA VAL A 4 -19.99 15.19 -1.17
C VAL A 4 -20.00 15.72 0.24
N CYS A 5 -18.83 15.73 0.88
CA CYS A 5 -18.64 16.17 2.25
C CYS A 5 -17.55 17.23 2.29
N MET A 6 -17.77 18.31 3.04
CA MET A 6 -16.79 19.38 3.22
C MET A 6 -16.71 19.80 4.68
N GLY A 7 -15.49 19.92 5.21
CA GLY A 7 -15.23 20.54 6.51
C GLY A 7 -15.84 19.79 7.69
N LEU A 8 -15.84 18.47 7.65
CA LEU A 8 -16.45 17.66 8.71
C LEU A 8 -15.45 17.34 9.82
N HIS A 9 -15.95 17.35 11.06
CA HIS A 9 -15.20 16.99 12.26
C HIS A 9 -15.95 15.89 13.02
N GLY A 10 -15.24 14.83 13.42
CA GLY A 10 -15.78 13.82 14.34
C GLY A 10 -16.90 12.97 13.77
N CYS A 11 -16.85 12.62 12.48
CA CYS A 11 -17.93 11.87 11.83
C CYS A 11 -17.69 10.37 11.82
N VAL A 12 -18.77 9.59 11.95
CA VAL A 12 -18.76 8.14 11.77
C VAL A 12 -19.76 7.78 10.67
N TRP A 13 -19.30 7.03 9.68
CA TRP A 13 -20.09 6.58 8.55
C TRP A 13 -20.14 5.07 8.55
N VAL A 14 -21.34 4.52 8.41
CA VAL A 14 -21.55 3.07 8.27
C VAL A 14 -22.31 2.81 6.98
N CYS A 15 -21.74 2.00 6.11
CA CYS A 15 -22.26 1.75 4.78
C CYS A 15 -22.34 0.24 4.49
N MET A 16 -23.45 -0.22 3.93
CA MET A 16 -23.74 -1.66 3.75
C MET A 16 -24.35 -1.89 2.36
N GLY A 17 -23.78 -2.81 1.59
CA GLY A 17 -24.37 -3.29 0.33
C GLY A 17 -24.52 -2.23 -0.75
N LEU A 18 -23.54 -1.34 -0.90
CA LEU A 18 -23.62 -0.26 -1.89
C LEU A 18 -23.03 -0.67 -3.24
N HIS A 19 -23.71 -0.24 -4.30
CA HIS A 19 -23.26 -0.41 -5.68
C HIS A 19 -23.13 0.97 -6.36
N GLY A 20 -22.04 1.20 -7.10
CA GLY A 20 -21.88 2.39 -7.93
C GLY A 20 -21.84 3.69 -7.13
N CYS A 21 -21.02 3.76 -6.07
CA CYS A 21 -20.96 4.94 -5.21
C CYS A 21 -19.70 5.78 -5.45
N VAL A 22 -19.85 7.09 -5.46
CA VAL A 22 -18.75 8.04 -5.51
C VAL A 22 -18.81 8.89 -4.25
N TRP A 23 -17.68 9.04 -3.60
CA TRP A 23 -17.52 9.84 -2.41
C TRP A 23 -16.46 10.89 -2.66
N VAL A 24 -16.79 12.14 -2.41
CA VAL A 24 -15.88 13.27 -2.53
C VAL A 24 -15.84 13.98 -1.19
N CYS A 25 -14.69 13.95 -0.54
CA CYS A 25 -14.50 14.51 0.79
C CYS A 25 -13.40 15.57 0.76
N MET A 26 -13.65 16.73 1.34
CA MET A 26 -12.65 17.79 1.49
C MET A 26 -12.58 18.26 2.94
N GLY A 27 -11.39 18.26 3.52
CA GLY A 27 -11.14 18.75 4.88
C GLY A 27 -11.91 17.93 5.93
N LEU A 28 -11.52 16.67 6.11
CA LEU A 28 -12.10 15.83 7.16
C LEU A 28 -11.12 15.70 8.32
N HIS A 29 -11.64 15.80 9.55
CA HIS A 29 -10.88 15.64 10.77
C HIS A 29 -11.56 14.64 11.70
N GLY A 30 -10.84 13.61 12.14
CA GLY A 30 -11.37 12.66 13.13
C GLY A 30 -12.54 11.84 12.57
N CYS A 31 -12.42 11.28 11.37
CA CYS A 31 -13.50 10.53 10.72
C CYS A 31 -13.28 9.02 10.76
N VAL A 32 -14.36 8.27 10.96
CA VAL A 32 -14.36 6.81 10.89
C VAL A 32 -15.34 6.37 9.81
N TRP A 33 -14.91 5.46 8.96
CA TRP A 33 -15.73 4.85 7.92
C TRP A 33 -15.73 3.34 8.10
N VAL A 34 -16.93 2.76 8.16
CA VAL A 34 -17.14 1.32 8.24
C VAL A 34 -18.00 0.92 7.07
N CYS A 35 -17.48 0.10 6.17
CA CYS A 35 -18.17 -0.27 4.95
C CYS A 35 -18.15 -1.77 4.73
N MET A 36 -19.31 -2.34 4.40
CA MET A 36 -19.45 -3.76 4.07
C MET A 36 -20.12 -3.94 2.72
N GLY A 37 -19.54 -4.77 1.85
CA GLY A 37 -20.12 -5.13 0.56
C GLY A 37 -20.25 -3.92 -0.37
N LEU A 38 -19.13 -3.42 -0.87
CA LEU A 38 -19.10 -2.33 -1.84
C LEU A 38 -18.70 -2.83 -3.21
N HIS A 39 -19.43 -2.41 -4.24
CA HIS A 39 -19.14 -2.74 -5.63
C HIS A 39 -19.09 -1.48 -6.47
N GLY A 40 -18.00 -1.28 -7.23
CA GLY A 40 -17.86 -0.15 -8.14
C GLY A 40 -17.85 1.19 -7.41
N CYS A 41 -16.98 1.35 -6.42
CA CYS A 41 -16.93 2.56 -5.60
C CYS A 41 -15.70 3.43 -5.90
N VAL A 42 -15.88 4.75 -5.87
CA VAL A 42 -14.80 5.72 -6.04
C VAL A 42 -14.78 6.64 -4.82
N TRP A 43 -13.60 6.85 -4.27
CA TRP A 43 -13.37 7.78 -3.18
C TRP A 43 -12.34 8.80 -3.58
N VAL A 44 -12.67 10.07 -3.44
CA VAL A 44 -11.79 11.20 -3.70
C VAL A 44 -11.72 12.02 -2.43
N CYS A 45 -10.56 12.07 -1.81
CA CYS A 45 -10.35 12.73 -0.52
C CYS A 45 -9.24 13.77 -0.62
N MET A 46 -9.51 14.98 -0.17
CA MET A 46 -8.57 16.08 -0.08
C MET A 46 -8.45 16.53 1.37
N GLY A 47 -7.26 16.44 1.97
CA GLY A 47 -7.01 16.90 3.33
C GLY A 47 -7.78 16.07 4.37
N LEU A 48 -7.23 14.91 4.72
CA LEU A 48 -7.75 14.07 5.80
C LEU A 48 -6.77 14.06 6.97
N HIS A 49 -7.29 14.26 8.18
CA HIS A 49 -6.51 14.21 9.40
C HIS A 49 -7.19 13.29 10.42
N GLY A 50 -6.47 12.29 10.93
CA GLY A 50 -6.99 11.39 11.96
C GLY A 50 -8.16 10.56 11.46
N CYS A 51 -8.01 9.88 10.33
CA CYS A 51 -9.09 9.09 9.73
C CYS A 51 -8.87 7.59 9.86
N VAL A 52 -9.96 6.85 10.08
CA VAL A 52 -9.96 5.39 10.13
C VAL A 52 -10.95 4.84 9.12
N TRP A 53 -10.51 3.86 8.36
CA TRP A 53 -11.34 3.16 7.38
C TRP A 53 -11.32 1.67 7.69
N VAL A 54 -12.51 1.08 7.77
CA VAL A 54 -12.71 -0.35 7.98
C VAL A 54 -13.63 -0.85 6.87
N CYS A 55 -13.09 -1.67 5.98
CA CYS A 55 -13.79 -2.14 4.79
C CYS A 55 -13.83 -3.67 4.75
N MET A 56 -15.00 -4.24 4.50
CA MET A 56 -15.19 -5.68 4.30
C MET A 56 -15.87 -5.93 2.95
N GLY A 57 -15.23 -6.68 2.06
CA GLY A 57 -15.77 -7.03 0.74
C GLY A 57 -15.89 -5.80 -0.17
N LEU A 58 -14.77 -5.37 -0.77
CA LEU A 58 -14.77 -4.36 -1.82
C LEU A 58 -14.45 -5.00 -3.17
N HIS A 59 -15.23 -4.64 -4.19
CA HIS A 59 -15.01 -5.07 -5.57
C HIS A 59 -14.98 -3.85 -6.51
N GLY A 60 -13.94 -3.71 -7.32
CA GLY A 60 -13.85 -2.63 -8.31
C GLY A 60 -13.84 -1.24 -7.66
N CYS A 61 -12.89 -1.01 -6.74
CA CYS A 61 -12.83 0.25 -5.98
C CYS A 61 -11.64 1.10 -6.37
N VAL A 62 -11.83 2.42 -6.38
CA VAL A 62 -10.78 3.41 -6.65
C VAL A 62 -10.73 4.40 -5.50
N TRP A 63 -9.52 4.66 -5.02
CA TRP A 63 -9.25 5.64 -3.98
C TRP A 63 -8.22 6.63 -4.47
N VAL A 64 -8.56 7.90 -4.38
CA VAL A 64 -7.71 9.03 -4.74
C VAL A 64 -7.62 9.93 -3.51
N CYS A 65 -6.44 10.02 -2.93
CA CYS A 65 -6.21 10.74 -1.69
C CYS A 65 -5.08 11.76 -1.84
N MET A 66 -5.33 12.99 -1.43
CA MET A 66 -4.37 14.09 -1.44
C MET A 66 -4.26 14.65 -0.03
N GLY A 67 -3.08 14.57 0.58
CA GLY A 67 -2.81 15.07 1.92
C GLY A 67 -3.53 14.27 2.99
N LEU A 68 -2.92 13.16 3.42
CA LEU A 68 -3.40 12.36 4.54
C LEU A 68 -2.42 12.44 5.71
N HIS A 69 -2.94 12.70 6.90
CA HIS A 69 -2.15 12.73 8.13
C HIS A 69 -2.80 11.86 9.20
N GLY A 70 -2.07 10.89 9.75
CA GLY A 70 -2.59 10.05 10.83
C GLY A 70 -3.77 9.19 10.38
N CYS A 71 -3.60 8.40 9.33
CA CYS A 71 -4.68 7.58 8.78
C CYS A 71 -4.47 6.09 9.01
N VAL A 72 -5.55 5.37 9.29
CA VAL A 72 -5.55 3.91 9.45
C VAL A 72 -6.55 3.30 8.48
N TRP A 73 -6.12 2.27 7.78
CA TRP A 73 -6.95 1.51 6.85
C TRP A 73 -6.91 0.04 7.24
N VAL A 74 -8.09 -0.56 7.39
CA VAL A 74 -8.28 -1.98 7.68
C VAL A 74 -9.22 -2.53 6.62
N CYS A 75 -8.74 -3.45 5.81
CA CYS A 75 -9.49 -4.00 4.68
C CYS A 75 -9.50 -5.53 4.71
N MET A 76 -10.67 -6.13 4.51
CA MET A 76 -10.88 -7.58 4.39
C MET A 76 -11.55 -7.86 3.06
N GLY A 77 -10.96 -8.65 2.17
CA GLY A 77 -11.54 -9.05 0.89
C GLY A 77 -11.65 -7.88 -0.09
N LEU A 78 -10.58 -7.66 -0.85
CA LEU A 78 -10.46 -6.61 -1.85
C LEU A 78 -10.20 -7.25 -3.22
N HIS A 79 -11.03 -6.92 -4.21
CA HIS A 79 -10.88 -7.40 -5.58
C HIS A 79 -10.90 -6.24 -6.58
N GLY A 80 -9.87 -6.12 -7.42
CA GLY A 80 -9.82 -5.09 -8.46
C GLY A 80 -9.78 -3.68 -7.88
N CYS A 81 -8.82 -3.39 -7.01
CA CYS A 81 -8.74 -2.10 -6.31
C CYS A 81 -7.56 -1.25 -6.78
N VAL A 82 -7.77 0.05 -6.87
CA VAL A 82 -6.74 1.04 -7.23
C VAL A 82 -6.66 2.10 -6.14
N TRP A 83 -5.43 2.38 -5.71
CA TRP A 83 -5.14 3.41 -4.74
C TRP A 83 -4.11 4.38 -5.30
N VAL A 84 -4.46 5.66 -5.28
CA VAL A 84 -3.61 6.77 -5.70
C VAL A 84 -3.51 7.74 -4.54
N CYS A 85 -2.32 7.90 -4.00
CA CYS A 85 -2.07 8.71 -2.81
C CYS A 85 -0.94 9.72 -3.06
N MET A 86 -1.18 10.98 -2.71
CA MET A 86 -0.15 12.02 -2.70
C MET A 86 -0.06 12.67 -1.32
N GLY A 87 1.13 12.66 -0.73
CA GLY A 87 1.41 13.24 0.58
C GLY A 87 0.73 12.46 1.71
N LEU A 88 1.34 11.35 2.13
CA LEU A 88 0.91 10.59 3.29
C LEU A 88 1.91 10.76 4.43
N HIS A 89 1.41 11.08 5.62
CA HIS A 89 2.20 11.19 6.84
C HIS A 89 1.57 10.38 7.97
N GLY A 90 2.31 9.43 8.55
CA GLY A 90 1.82 8.65 9.68
C GLY A 90 0.62 7.77 9.30
N CYS A 91 0.79 6.89 8.31
CA CYS A 91 -0.31 6.05 7.82
C CYS A 91 -0.08 4.57 8.13
N VAL A 92 -1.15 3.86 8.47
CA VAL A 92 -1.14 2.42 8.71
C VAL A 92 -2.16 1.75 7.81
N TRP A 93 -1.74 0.69 7.13
CA TRP A 93 -2.59 -0.13 6.27
C TRP A 93 -2.53 -1.57 6.74
N VAL A 94 -3.69 -2.18 6.94
CA VAL A 94 -3.86 -3.58 7.32
C VAL A 94 -4.84 -4.20 6.34
N CYS A 95 -4.40 -5.17 5.54
CA CYS A 95 -5.20 -5.76 4.49
C CYS A 95 -5.16 -7.30 4.56
N MET A 96 -6.32 -7.95 4.41
CA MET A 96 -6.47 -9.40 4.33
C MET A 96 -7.23 -9.76 3.05
N GLY A 97 -6.66 -10.60 2.18
CA GLY A 97 -7.29 -11.06 0.93
C GLY A 97 -7.39 -9.95 -0.11
N LEU A 98 -6.31 -9.69 -0.85
CA LEU A 98 -6.21 -8.75 -1.95
C LEU A 98 -6.06 -9.51 -3.27
N HIS A 99 -6.88 -9.20 -4.28
CA HIS A 99 -6.78 -9.74 -5.63
C HIS A 99 -6.80 -8.62 -6.66
N GLY A 100 -5.80 -8.52 -7.54
CA GLY A 100 -5.78 -7.54 -8.63
C GLY A 100 -5.73 -6.11 -8.11
N CYS A 101 -4.70 -5.76 -7.32
CA CYS A 101 -4.61 -4.45 -6.68
C CYS A 101 -3.46 -3.62 -7.22
N VAL A 102 -3.67 -2.32 -7.35
CA VAL A 102 -2.66 -1.35 -7.79
C VAL A 102 -2.56 -0.23 -6.77
N TRP A 103 -1.33 0.08 -6.38
CA TRP A 103 -1.02 1.16 -5.45
C TRP A 103 0.00 2.09 -6.07
N VAL A 104 -0.34 3.37 -6.12
CA VAL A 104 0.50 4.45 -6.62
C VAL A 104 0.61 5.50 -5.52
N CYS A 105 1.82 5.71 -5.01
CA CYS A 105 2.08 6.61 -3.89
C CYS A 105 3.20 7.61 -4.20
N MET A 106 2.94 8.89 -3.92
CA MET A 106 3.89 9.99 -4.04
C MET A 106 4.06 10.66 -2.67
N GLY A 107 5.27 10.67 -2.10
CA GLY A 107 5.58 11.33 -0.83
C GLY A 107 4.95 10.60 0.36
N LEU A 108 5.63 9.57 0.85
CA LEU A 108 5.23 8.77 1.99
C LEU A 108 6.20 9.01 3.15
N HIS A 109 5.68 9.39 4.32
CA HIS A 109 6.49 9.60 5.53
C HIS A 109 5.87 8.83 6.70
N GLY A 110 6.63 7.92 7.32
CA GLY A 110 6.17 7.19 8.50
C GLY A 110 4.98 6.29 8.18
N CYS A 111 5.11 5.40 7.20
CA CYS A 111 4.00 4.53 6.78
C CYS A 111 4.25 3.07 7.15
N VAL A 112 3.21 2.37 7.57
CA VAL A 112 3.24 0.94 7.88
C VAL A 112 2.20 0.23 7.05
N TRP A 113 2.60 -0.87 6.41
CA TRP A 113 1.74 -1.73 5.62
C TRP A 113 1.82 -3.15 6.15
N VAL A 114 0.67 -3.77 6.39
CA VAL A 114 0.52 -5.16 6.84
C VAL A 114 -0.49 -5.83 5.93
N CYS A 115 -0.07 -6.79 5.13
CA CYS A 115 -0.91 -7.43 4.12
C CYS A 115 -0.86 -8.96 4.25
N MET A 116 -2.00 -9.65 4.15
CA MET A 116 -2.11 -11.11 4.22
C MET A 116 -2.93 -11.61 3.02
N GLY A 117 -2.42 -12.54 2.23
CA GLY A 117 -3.08 -13.09 1.04
C GLY A 117 -3.22 -12.06 -0.08
N LEU A 118 -2.20 -11.88 -0.91
CA LEU A 118 -2.19 -11.00 -2.08
C LEU A 118 -2.04 -11.82 -3.35
N HIS A 119 -2.83 -11.51 -4.38
CA HIS A 119 -2.72 -12.10 -5.71
C HIS A 119 -2.77 -11.02 -6.78
N GLY A 120 -1.77 -10.93 -7.66
CA GLY A 120 -1.75 -9.96 -8.77
C GLY A 120 -1.69 -8.51 -8.27
N CYS A 121 -0.64 -8.14 -7.54
CA CYS A 121 -0.55 -6.82 -6.91
C CYS A 121 0.62 -6.00 -7.46
N VAL A 122 0.37 -4.74 -7.80
CA VAL A 122 1.35 -3.76 -8.27
C VAL A 122 1.47 -2.63 -7.26
N TRP A 123 2.69 -2.28 -6.90
CA TRP A 123 3.05 -1.14 -6.08
C TRP A 123 3.99 -0.25 -6.87
N VAL A 124 3.75 1.05 -6.85
CA VAL A 124 4.59 2.09 -7.45
C VAL A 124 4.69 3.21 -6.44
N CYS A 125 5.88 3.47 -5.95
CA CYS A 125 6.12 4.43 -4.89
C CYS A 125 7.27 5.38 -5.28
N MET A 126 7.06 6.66 -5.01
CA MET A 126 8.03 7.74 -5.24
C MET A 126 8.19 8.53 -3.94
N GLY A 127 9.41 8.62 -3.41
CA GLY A 127 9.74 9.39 -2.21
C GLY A 127 9.11 8.81 -0.95
N LEU A 128 9.71 7.75 -0.42
CA LEU A 128 9.36 7.14 0.85
C LEU A 128 10.40 7.48 1.91
N HIS A 129 9.94 7.79 3.10
CA HIS A 129 10.75 8.08 4.28
C HIS A 129 10.18 7.33 5.49
N GLY A 130 10.94 6.45 6.12
CA GLY A 130 10.49 5.74 7.33
C GLY A 130 9.30 4.83 7.05
N CYS A 131 9.40 3.94 6.06
CA CYS A 131 8.29 3.06 5.67
C CYS A 131 8.54 1.60 6.07
N VAL A 132 7.51 0.92 6.56
CA VAL A 132 7.53 -0.49 6.95
C VAL A 132 6.49 -1.24 6.13
N TRP A 133 6.88 -2.37 5.57
CA TRP A 133 6.03 -3.28 4.82
C TRP A 133 6.12 -4.67 5.44
N VAL A 134 4.99 -5.29 5.72
CA VAL A 134 4.86 -6.65 6.24
C VAL A 134 3.82 -7.36 5.38
N CYS A 135 4.20 -8.41 4.67
CA CYS A 135 3.33 -9.13 3.76
C CYS A 135 3.38 -10.63 4.03
N MET A 136 2.24 -11.33 3.93
CA MET A 136 2.15 -12.78 4.06
C MET A 136 1.32 -13.35 2.91
N GLY A 137 1.75 -14.39 2.21
CA GLY A 137 1.05 -15.06 1.13
C GLY A 137 0.84 -14.18 -0.10
N LEU A 138 1.90 -13.86 -0.84
CA LEU A 138 1.86 -13.09 -2.08
C LEU A 138 1.87 -14.04 -3.31
N HIS A 139 1.18 -13.68 -4.38
CA HIS A 139 1.21 -14.36 -5.69
C HIS A 139 1.22 -13.31 -6.81
N GLY A 140 2.14 -13.39 -7.76
CA GLY A 140 2.24 -12.47 -8.90
C GLY A 140 2.34 -11.00 -8.47
N CYS A 141 3.47 -10.60 -7.89
CA CYS A 141 3.60 -9.29 -7.26
C CYS A 141 4.63 -8.41 -7.95
N VAL A 142 4.37 -7.11 -7.89
CA VAL A 142 5.14 -6.10 -8.59
C VAL A 142 5.26 -4.82 -7.70
N TRP A 143 6.42 -4.17 -7.52
CA TRP A 143 6.81 -3.07 -6.60
C TRP A 143 7.92 -2.03 -6.98
N VAL A 144 7.63 -0.86 -7.60
CA VAL A 144 8.68 0.12 -8.04
C VAL A 144 8.81 1.09 -6.92
N CYS A 145 10.06 1.40 -6.59
CA CYS A 145 10.33 2.37 -5.54
C CYS A 145 11.48 3.31 -5.92
N MET A 146 11.17 4.57 -6.22
CA MET A 146 12.20 5.61 -6.37
C MET A 146 12.19 6.52 -5.13
N GLY A 147 13.34 6.92 -4.60
CA GLY A 147 13.48 7.56 -3.28
C GLY A 147 12.98 6.68 -2.09
N LEU A 148 13.80 5.95 -1.34
CA LEU A 148 13.43 5.14 -0.14
C LEU A 148 14.39 5.42 1.04
N HIS A 149 14.18 6.47 1.81
CA HIS A 149 14.98 6.73 2.98
C HIS A 149 14.43 6.01 4.22
N GLY A 150 15.12 4.99 4.70
CA GLY A 150 14.77 4.30 5.95
C GLY A 150 13.56 3.40 5.75
N CYS A 151 13.70 2.36 4.93
CA CYS A 151 12.58 1.49 4.56
C CYS A 151 12.82 0.07 5.02
N VAL A 152 11.78 -0.59 5.55
CA VAL A 152 11.78 -1.96 6.08
C VAL A 152 10.73 -2.76 5.33
N TRP A 153 11.13 -3.90 4.79
CA TRP A 153 10.23 -4.83 4.12
C TRP A 153 10.31 -6.18 4.83
N VAL A 154 9.18 -6.83 5.03
CA VAL A 154 9.03 -8.16 5.64
C VAL A 154 8.01 -8.92 4.80
N CYS A 155 8.32 -10.10 4.30
CA CYS A 155 7.43 -10.89 3.44
C CYS A 155 7.43 -12.36 3.91
N MET A 156 6.33 -13.11 3.93
CA MET A 156 6.36 -14.58 4.01
C MET A 156 5.35 -15.23 3.04
N GLY A 157 5.77 -15.99 2.03
CA GLY A 157 4.96 -16.52 0.91
C GLY A 157 4.88 -15.51 -0.25
N LEU A 158 5.25 -15.90 -1.47
CA LEU A 158 5.45 -15.09 -2.69
C LEU A 158 5.39 -16.01 -3.95
N HIS A 159 4.62 -15.74 -5.02
CA HIS A 159 4.48 -16.72 -6.14
C HIS A 159 3.92 -16.16 -7.47
N GLY A 160 4.67 -15.71 -8.46
CA GLY A 160 5.98 -15.10 -8.40
C GLY A 160 5.86 -13.77 -9.06
N CYS A 161 6.31 -12.73 -8.36
CA CYS A 161 7.28 -11.84 -8.94
C CYS A 161 7.69 -10.74 -7.97
N VAL A 162 8.46 -9.79 -8.47
CA VAL A 162 9.86 -9.69 -8.13
C VAL A 162 10.29 -8.24 -8.17
N TRP A 163 10.74 -7.58 -7.08
CA TRP A 163 11.13 -6.16 -7.18
C TRP A 163 12.42 -5.71 -6.54
N VAL A 164 12.93 -4.67 -7.22
CA VAL A 164 14.19 -3.98 -7.01
C VAL A 164 14.16 -2.54 -7.46
N CYS A 165 14.11 -1.65 -6.48
CA CYS A 165 14.46 -0.28 -6.74
C CYS A 165 15.36 0.32 -5.66
N MET A 166 16.33 1.08 -6.18
CA MET A 166 17.53 1.58 -5.53
C MET A 166 17.84 2.94 -6.18
N GLY A 167 17.70 4.08 -5.49
CA GLY A 167 18.81 4.75 -4.78
C GLY A 167 18.79 5.10 -3.23
N LEU A 168 18.82 4.23 -2.18
CA LEU A 168 18.10 4.51 -0.96
C LEU A 168 18.60 3.90 0.38
N HIS A 169 19.75 4.29 1.00
CA HIS A 169 19.82 4.09 2.49
C HIS A 169 18.69 4.92 3.07
N GLY A 170 17.89 4.37 3.97
CA GLY A 170 17.47 2.96 3.97
C GLY A 170 18.44 1.93 4.53
N CYS A 171 18.55 0.73 3.96
CA CYS A 171 17.46 -0.10 3.42
C CYS A 171 17.26 -1.25 4.41
N VAL A 172 16.10 -1.88 4.46
CA VAL A 172 15.86 -3.13 5.19
C VAL A 172 14.78 -3.92 4.46
N TRP A 173 15.02 -5.22 4.27
CA TRP A 173 14.11 -6.20 3.70
C TRP A 173 14.28 -7.52 4.44
N VAL A 174 13.23 -8.33 4.54
CA VAL A 174 13.24 -9.69 5.09
C VAL A 174 12.11 -10.47 4.40
N CYS A 175 12.29 -11.69 3.90
CA CYS A 175 11.30 -12.41 3.08
C CYS A 175 11.25 -13.89 3.49
N MET A 176 10.18 -14.65 3.22
CA MET A 176 10.20 -16.10 3.22
C MET A 176 9.04 -16.82 2.46
N GLY A 177 9.22 -17.23 1.20
CA GLY A 177 8.41 -18.24 0.48
C GLY A 177 8.08 -17.92 -0.99
N LEU A 178 9.07 -17.53 -1.80
CA LEU A 178 9.10 -16.86 -3.14
C LEU A 178 8.98 -17.73 -4.41
N HIS A 179 8.28 -17.32 -5.48
CA HIS A 179 8.13 -18.23 -6.64
C HIS A 179 7.82 -17.62 -8.01
N GLY A 180 8.78 -16.83 -8.49
CA GLY A 180 8.97 -16.45 -9.90
C GLY A 180 9.96 -15.31 -10.02
N CYS A 181 10.92 -15.25 -9.07
CA CYS A 181 11.93 -14.22 -8.74
C CYS A 181 12.63 -13.59 -9.98
N VAL A 182 13.66 -12.76 -9.98
CA VAL A 182 14.48 -12.04 -9.00
C VAL A 182 14.71 -10.64 -9.60
N TRP A 183 14.77 -9.69 -8.68
CA TRP A 183 15.04 -8.31 -8.97
C TRP A 183 16.29 -8.00 -8.13
N VAL A 184 17.22 -7.27 -8.74
CA VAL A 184 18.44 -6.69 -8.15
C VAL A 184 18.70 -5.31 -8.71
N CYS A 185 18.54 -4.30 -7.88
CA CYS A 185 19.05 -3.00 -8.21
C CYS A 185 20.07 -2.64 -7.15
N MET A 186 20.87 -1.64 -7.48
CA MET A 186 21.91 -1.12 -6.65
C MET A 186 21.89 0.40 -6.78
N GLY A 187 22.10 1.10 -5.70
CA GLY A 187 23.16 0.72 -4.75
C GLY A 187 22.90 0.37 -3.30
N LEU A 188 23.53 1.00 -2.33
CA LEU A 188 23.34 2.44 -2.36
C LEU A 188 24.17 3.30 -1.47
N HIS A 189 25.05 2.71 -0.69
CA HIS A 189 24.44 2.43 0.56
C HIS A 189 23.41 3.41 1.09
N GLY A 190 22.25 2.85 1.28
CA GLY A 190 22.13 1.58 1.96
C GLY A 190 22.15 0.27 1.31
N CYS A 191 21.95 -0.73 2.14
CA CYS A 191 21.18 -1.93 1.90
C CYS A 191 20.82 -2.44 3.30
N VAL A 192 19.82 -3.31 3.43
CA VAL A 192 19.81 -4.52 4.26
C VAL A 192 18.64 -5.35 3.71
N TRP A 193 18.84 -6.66 3.59
CA TRP A 193 17.96 -7.61 2.93
C TRP A 193 18.03 -8.98 3.58
N VAL A 194 16.92 -9.71 3.70
CA VAL A 194 16.89 -11.13 4.08
C VAL A 194 15.70 -11.79 3.39
N CYS A 195 15.73 -13.11 3.15
CA CYS A 195 14.79 -13.80 2.27
C CYS A 195 14.86 -15.33 2.45
N MET A 196 13.76 -16.11 2.38
CA MET A 196 13.82 -17.56 2.11
C MET A 196 12.59 -18.23 1.43
N GLY A 197 12.80 -18.75 0.22
CA GLY A 197 11.97 -19.78 -0.44
C GLY A 197 11.69 -19.57 -1.93
N LEU A 198 12.70 -19.09 -2.71
CA LEU A 198 12.74 -18.53 -4.10
C LEU A 198 12.52 -19.49 -5.30
N HIS A 199 11.74 -19.12 -6.33
CA HIS A 199 11.70 -19.86 -7.61
C HIS A 199 11.44 -19.11 -8.92
N GLY A 200 12.46 -18.82 -9.74
CA GLY A 200 12.25 -18.66 -11.19
C GLY A 200 13.33 -17.95 -11.99
N CYS A 201 14.11 -17.04 -11.40
CA CYS A 201 15.12 -16.27 -12.12
C CYS A 201 15.88 -15.35 -11.19
N VAL A 202 16.82 -14.58 -11.75
CA VAL A 202 17.97 -13.98 -11.10
C VAL A 202 18.18 -12.58 -11.67
N TRP A 203 18.40 -11.61 -10.80
CA TRP A 203 18.90 -10.31 -11.18
C TRP A 203 20.15 -10.03 -10.37
N VAL A 204 20.95 -9.12 -10.90
CA VAL A 204 22.16 -8.59 -10.29
C VAL A 204 22.37 -7.15 -10.76
N CYS A 205 22.82 -6.25 -9.89
CA CYS A 205 23.62 -5.11 -10.32
C CYS A 205 24.42 -4.54 -9.16
N MET A 206 25.38 -3.69 -9.54
CA MET A 206 26.51 -3.27 -8.73
C MET A 206 26.80 -1.78 -8.84
N GLY A 207 26.75 -1.16 -7.67
CA GLY A 207 27.37 0.11 -7.34
C GLY A 207 27.03 0.41 -5.89
N LEU A 208 27.96 1.07 -5.21
CA LEU A 208 27.75 1.80 -3.96
C LEU A 208 28.05 1.04 -2.69
N HIS A 209 28.67 1.77 -1.79
CA HIS A 209 29.22 1.25 -0.57
C HIS A 209 28.66 1.93 0.67
N GLY A 210 28.47 1.06 1.69
CA GLY A 210 27.98 1.19 3.09
C GLY A 210 27.00 0.08 3.59
N CYS A 211 27.28 -1.23 3.35
CA CYS A 211 26.48 -2.48 3.58
C CYS A 211 25.11 -2.40 4.28
#